data_AF-A0A482Y5R0-F1
#
_entry.id   AF-A0A482Y5R0-F1
#
_cell.length_a   1.000
_cell.length_b   1.000
_cell.length_c   1.000
_cell.angle_alpha   90.00
_cell.angle_beta   90.00
_cell.angle_gamma   90.00
#
_symmetry.space_group_name_H-M   'P 1'
#
loop_
_entity.id
_entity.type
_entity.pdbx_description
1 polymer ?
#
loop_
_entity_poly.entity_id
_entity_poly.type
_entity_poly.pdbx_seq_one_letter_code
_entity_poly.pdbx_strand_id
1 'polypeptide(L)'
;MANSRWWYGIVPFPVVILTAVITHVAFRAFTVATRPSTDEPLGAAVAWFALQTLSFWTGVLVAVLVLGCLLADCRALSGNEAWSPSGWWGIAGVVHLGGAVFPELLLLSVPALSAYLYRRHVRLGRP
;
A
#
# COMPACT_ATOMS: atom_id res chain seq x y z
N MET A 1 3.71 14.69 25.74
CA MET A 1 3.36 14.67 24.30
C MET A 1 3.96 13.40 23.67
N ALA A 2 3.14 12.43 23.29
CA ALA A 2 3.63 11.20 22.67
C ALA A 2 4.14 11.50 21.25
N ASN A 3 5.47 11.51 21.06
CA ASN A 3 6.11 11.62 19.75
C ASN A 3 6.06 10.26 19.04
N SER A 4 4.87 9.84 18.58
CA SER A 4 4.77 8.64 17.75
C SER A 4 5.52 8.87 16.43
N ARG A 5 6.47 7.98 16.10
CA ARG A 5 7.21 7.97 14.83
C ARG A 5 6.66 6.96 13.83
N TRP A 6 5.62 6.22 14.20
CA TRP A 6 5.05 5.15 13.37
C TRP A 6 4.44 5.67 12.07
N TRP A 7 4.05 6.95 12.01
CA TRP A 7 3.56 7.60 10.79
C TRP A 7 4.51 7.48 9.59
N TYR A 8 5.84 7.40 9.81
CA TYR A 8 6.80 7.17 8.73
C TYR A 8 6.57 5.87 7.96
N GLY A 9 6.06 4.83 8.64
CA GLY A 9 5.71 3.56 7.98
C GLY A 9 4.34 3.58 7.30
N ILE A 10 3.53 4.62 7.51
CA ILE A 10 2.24 4.81 6.85
C ILE A 10 2.43 5.55 5.52
N VAL A 11 3.33 6.55 5.47
CA VAL A 11 3.62 7.37 4.28
C VAL A 11 3.84 6.58 2.98
N PRO A 12 4.49 5.39 2.99
CA PRO A 12 4.69 4.61 1.78
C PRO A 12 3.43 4.03 1.13
N PHE A 13 2.22 4.23 1.68
CA PHE A 13 0.98 3.69 1.11
C PHE A 13 0.78 3.93 -0.41
N PRO A 14 1.22 5.06 -1.04
CA PRO A 14 1.08 5.24 -2.49
C PRO A 14 1.94 4.27 -3.30
N VAL A 15 2.99 3.68 -2.72
CA VAL A 15 3.82 2.67 -3.39
C VAL A 15 2.99 1.46 -3.79
N VAL A 16 1.95 1.11 -3.02
CA VAL A 16 1.03 0.00 -3.36
C VAL A 16 0.27 0.27 -4.67
N ILE A 17 -0.03 1.53 -4.99
CA ILE A 17 -0.64 1.91 -6.26
C ILE A 17 0.34 1.65 -7.40
N LEU A 18 1.60 2.08 -7.24
CA LEU A 18 2.63 1.91 -8.25
C LEU A 18 2.89 0.43 -8.51
N THR A 19 3.04 -0.37 -7.46
CA THR A 19 3.26 -1.81 -7.61
C THR A 19 2.06 -2.52 -8.22
N ALA A 20 0.82 -2.14 -7.87
CA ALA A 20 -0.38 -2.69 -8.50
C ALA A 20 -0.43 -2.41 -10.01
N VAL A 21 -0.10 -1.17 -10.43
CA VAL A 21 -0.01 -0.80 -11.84
C VAL A 21 1.07 -1.60 -12.56
N ILE A 22 2.28 -1.71 -11.97
CA ILE A 22 3.38 -2.48 -12.56
C ILE A 22 3.00 -3.96 -12.68
N THR A 23 2.41 -4.55 -11.62
CA THR A 23 1.93 -5.93 -11.64
C THR A 23 0.90 -6.16 -12.75
N HIS A 24 -0.05 -5.25 -12.93
CA HIS A 24 -1.06 -5.36 -13.98
C HIS A 24 -0.46 -5.28 -15.39
N VAL A 25 0.44 -4.33 -15.63
CA VAL A 25 1.14 -4.16 -16.91
C VAL A 25 2.03 -5.36 -17.21
N ALA A 26 2.84 -5.79 -16.24
CA ALA A 26 3.76 -6.92 -16.39
C ALA A 26 3.01 -8.23 -16.60
N PHE A 27 1.88 -8.44 -15.91
CA PHE A 27 1.01 -9.59 -16.15
C PHE A 27 0.47 -9.60 -17.58
N ARG A 28 -0.05 -8.46 -18.06
CA ARG A 28 -0.53 -8.36 -19.45
C ARG A 28 0.58 -8.63 -20.46
N ALA A 29 1.77 -8.05 -20.27
CA ALA A 29 2.91 -8.28 -21.15
C ALA A 29 3.32 -9.76 -21.16
N PHE A 30 3.38 -10.40 -19.99
CA PHE A 30 3.63 -11.83 -19.86
C PHE A 30 2.61 -12.69 -20.64
N THR A 31 1.32 -12.38 -20.54
CA THR A 31 0.27 -13.13 -21.27
C THR A 31 0.33 -12.94 -22.79
N VAL A 32 0.94 -11.85 -23.26
CA VAL A 32 1.19 -11.63 -24.69
C VAL A 32 2.41 -12.42 -25.14
N ALA A 33 3.50 -12.36 -24.36
CA ALA A 33 4.78 -13.02 -24.68
C ALA A 33 4.76 -14.55 -24.62
N THR A 34 3.74 -15.12 -23.98
CA THR A 34 3.56 -16.58 -23.88
C THR A 34 2.64 -17.15 -24.96
N ARG A 35 2.19 -16.33 -25.92
CA ARG A 35 1.31 -16.80 -26.99
C ARG A 35 2.08 -17.66 -28.00
N PRO A 36 1.50 -18.75 -28.53
CA PRO A 36 2.19 -19.68 -29.43
C PRO A 36 2.70 -19.09 -30.76
N SER A 37 2.25 -17.87 -31.13
CA SER A 37 2.52 -17.25 -32.42
C SER A 37 3.41 -16.00 -32.35
N THR A 38 4.02 -15.72 -31.20
CA THR A 38 4.96 -14.60 -31.07
C THR A 38 6.40 -15.11 -31.21
N ASP A 39 7.16 -14.55 -32.15
CA ASP A 39 8.64 -14.73 -32.27
C ASP A 39 9.41 -14.07 -31.11
N GLU A 40 8.76 -13.91 -29.94
CA GLU A 40 9.34 -13.22 -28.81
C GLU A 40 10.38 -14.13 -28.13
N PRO A 41 11.60 -13.63 -27.86
CA PRO A 41 12.61 -14.44 -27.20
C PRO A 41 12.12 -14.88 -25.82
N LEU A 42 12.32 -16.15 -25.47
CA LEU A 42 11.94 -16.76 -24.19
C LEU A 42 12.29 -15.89 -22.96
N GLY A 43 13.40 -15.14 -23.03
CA GLY A 43 13.84 -14.23 -21.97
C GLY A 43 12.86 -13.10 -21.66
N ALA A 44 12.06 -12.63 -22.63
CA ALA A 44 11.08 -11.57 -22.43
C ALA A 44 9.94 -12.02 -21.51
N ALA A 45 9.38 -13.22 -21.73
CA ALA A 45 8.35 -13.79 -20.87
C ALA A 45 8.86 -13.96 -19.43
N VAL A 46 10.08 -14.48 -19.25
CA VAL A 46 10.69 -14.63 -17.91
C VAL A 46 10.87 -13.28 -17.22
N ALA A 47 11.32 -12.25 -17.94
CA ALA A 47 11.49 -10.91 -17.38
C ALA A 47 10.17 -10.30 -16.92
N TRP A 48 9.10 -10.40 -17.73
CA TRP A 48 7.78 -9.90 -17.36
C TRP A 48 7.19 -10.65 -16.16
N PHE A 49 7.35 -11.97 -16.11
CA PHE A 49 6.94 -12.77 -14.96
C PHE A 49 7.68 -12.37 -13.68
N ALA A 50 9.01 -12.21 -13.75
CA ALA A 50 9.82 -11.79 -12.61
C ALA A 50 9.41 -10.40 -12.12
N LEU A 51 9.22 -9.43 -13.03
CA LEU A 51 8.77 -8.09 -12.69
C LEU A 51 7.38 -8.10 -12.03
N GLN A 52 6.44 -8.87 -12.57
CA GLN A 52 5.10 -9.04 -12.03
C GLN A 52 5.14 -9.60 -10.61
N THR A 53 5.92 -10.66 -10.40
CA THR A 53 6.09 -11.34 -9.10
C THR A 53 6.73 -10.41 -8.07
N LEU A 54 7.86 -9.78 -8.41
CA LEU A 54 8.56 -8.88 -7.51
C LEU A 54 7.70 -7.67 -7.14
N SER A 55 6.98 -7.10 -8.11
CA SER A 55 6.11 -5.95 -7.85
C SER A 55 4.95 -6.33 -6.93
N PHE A 56 4.32 -7.48 -7.17
CA PHE A 56 3.20 -7.95 -6.36
C PHE A 56 3.61 -8.14 -4.90
N TRP A 57 4.69 -8.89 -4.65
CA TRP A 57 5.17 -9.13 -3.30
C TRP A 57 5.68 -7.87 -2.61
N THR A 58 6.29 -6.94 -3.36
CA THR A 58 6.66 -5.62 -2.84
C THR A 58 5.43 -4.86 -2.38
N GLY A 59 4.35 -4.84 -3.17
CA GLY A 59 3.08 -4.22 -2.82
C GLY A 59 2.48 -4.79 -1.53
N VAL A 60 2.43 -6.12 -1.43
CA VAL A 60 1.94 -6.82 -0.23
C VAL A 60 2.79 -6.46 1.00
N LEU A 61 4.12 -6.50 0.90
CA LEU A 61 5.02 -6.19 2.01
C LEU A 61 4.83 -4.75 2.50
N VAL A 62 4.76 -3.79 1.57
CA VAL A 62 4.50 -2.39 1.92
C VAL A 62 3.14 -2.24 2.58
N ALA A 63 2.09 -2.88 2.08
CA ALA A 63 0.77 -2.77 2.67
C ALA A 63 0.69 -3.37 4.09
N VAL A 64 1.40 -4.48 4.35
CA VAL A 64 1.55 -5.06 5.70
C VAL A 64 2.26 -4.08 6.64
N LEU A 65 3.35 -3.46 6.17
CA LEU A 65 4.07 -2.44 6.94
C LEU A 65 3.15 -1.27 7.29
N VAL A 66 2.42 -0.74 6.31
CA VAL A 66 1.45 0.35 6.48
C VAL A 66 0.40 0.00 7.53
N LEU A 67 -0.20 -1.19 7.46
CA LEU A 67 -1.18 -1.65 8.45
C LEU A 67 -0.56 -1.74 9.86
N GLY A 68 0.60 -2.39 9.98
CA GLY A 68 1.29 -2.53 11.27
C GLY A 68 1.62 -1.18 11.90
N CYS A 69 2.17 -0.25 11.11
CA CYS A 69 2.51 1.09 11.55
C CYS A 69 1.27 1.93 11.88
N LEU A 70 0.17 1.81 11.12
CA LEU A 70 -1.08 2.50 11.42
C LEU A 70 -1.68 2.04 12.76
N LEU A 71 -1.69 0.73 13.02
CA LEU A 71 -2.17 0.20 14.30
C LEU A 71 -1.27 0.62 15.47
N ALA A 72 0.06 0.64 15.26
CA ALA A 72 1.01 1.12 16.27
C ALA A 72 0.86 2.62 16.54
N ASP A 73 0.68 3.45 15.51
CA ASP A 73 0.44 4.89 15.65
C ASP A 73 -0.88 5.15 16.39
N CYS A 74 -1.96 4.42 16.05
CA CYS A 74 -3.25 4.54 16.73
C CYS A 74 -3.15 4.19 18.22
N ARG A 75 -2.45 3.10 18.57
CA ARG A 75 -2.23 2.71 19.97
C ARG A 75 -1.37 3.72 20.71
N ALA A 76 -0.29 4.21 20.10
CA ALA A 76 0.61 5.19 20.71
C ALA A 76 -0.07 6.55 20.95
N LEU A 77 -1.10 6.89 20.17
CA LEU A 77 -1.90 8.12 20.32
C LEU A 77 -3.21 7.90 21.10
N SER A 78 -3.46 6.70 21.62
CA SER A 78 -4.61 6.45 22.48
C SER A 78 -4.53 7.31 23.75
N GLY A 79 -5.62 8.02 24.08
CA GLY A 79 -5.67 8.89 25.26
C GLY A 79 -4.87 10.20 25.16
N ASN A 80 -4.33 10.55 23.99
CA ASN A 80 -3.64 11.83 23.81
C ASN A 80 -4.64 13.00 23.77
N GLU A 81 -4.40 14.03 24.59
CA GLU A 81 -5.26 15.20 24.75
C GLU A 81 -5.46 16.02 23.47
N ALA A 82 -4.44 16.10 22.61
CA ALA A 82 -4.52 16.86 21.36
C ALA A 82 -5.31 16.10 20.29
N TRP A 83 -5.09 14.78 20.20
CA TRP A 83 -5.82 13.92 19.27
C TRP A 83 -5.69 12.45 19.63
N SER A 84 -6.82 11.76 19.76
CA SER A 84 -6.87 10.32 19.89
C SER A 84 -7.59 9.68 18.70
N PRO A 85 -6.87 8.99 17.79
CA PRO A 85 -7.50 8.30 16.67
C PRO A 85 -8.34 7.11 17.13
N SER A 86 -9.52 6.95 16.55
CA SER A 86 -10.36 5.76 16.77
C SER A 86 -9.73 4.51 16.17
N GLY A 87 -9.93 3.35 16.80
CA GLY A 87 -9.47 2.05 16.27
C GLY A 87 -10.00 1.70 14.87
N TRP A 88 -11.09 2.34 14.42
CA TRP A 88 -11.65 2.18 13.08
C TRP A 88 -10.68 2.51 11.94
N TRP A 89 -9.63 3.31 12.19
CA TRP A 89 -8.58 3.52 11.19
C TRP A 89 -7.85 2.23 10.81
N GLY A 90 -7.85 1.21 11.67
CA GLY A 90 -7.35 -0.12 11.33
C GLY A 90 -8.06 -0.73 10.12
N ILE A 91 -9.35 -0.45 9.91
CA ILE A 91 -10.09 -0.89 8.72
C ILE A 91 -9.46 -0.31 7.46
N ALA A 92 -9.08 0.98 7.47
CA ALA A 92 -8.43 1.59 6.31
C ALA A 92 -7.12 0.85 5.94
N GLY A 93 -6.33 0.45 6.93
CA GLY A 93 -5.14 -0.38 6.72
C GLY A 93 -5.45 -1.78 6.19
N VAL A 94 -6.51 -2.44 6.69
CA VAL A 94 -6.95 -3.75 6.19
C VAL A 94 -7.44 -3.66 4.74
N VAL A 95 -8.25 -2.65 4.43
CA VAL A 95 -8.72 -2.39 3.06
C VAL A 95 -7.53 -2.08 2.15
N HIS A 96 -6.51 -1.38 2.65
CA HIS A 96 -5.29 -1.11 1.89
C HIS A 96 -4.48 -2.37 1.59
N LEU A 97 -4.34 -3.27 2.57
CA LEU A 97 -3.75 -4.59 2.36
C LEU A 97 -4.55 -5.41 1.35
N GLY A 98 -5.89 -5.39 1.44
CA GLY A 98 -6.75 -5.95 0.41
C GLY A 98 -6.50 -5.32 -0.96
N GLY A 99 -6.23 -4.02 -1.01
CA GLY A 99 -5.88 -3.26 -2.21
C GLY A 99 -4.62 -3.72 -2.95
N ALA A 100 -3.68 -4.36 -2.26
CA ALA A 100 -2.52 -4.97 -2.90
C ALA A 100 -2.89 -6.22 -3.74
N VAL A 101 -4.04 -6.85 -3.44
CA VAL A 101 -4.57 -8.02 -4.15
C VAL A 101 -5.71 -7.65 -5.09
N PHE A 102 -6.58 -6.73 -4.66
CA PHE A 102 -7.76 -6.23 -5.38
C PHE A 102 -7.65 -4.70 -5.53
N PRO A 103 -7.04 -4.20 -6.62
CA PRO A 103 -6.71 -2.78 -6.77
C PRO A 103 -7.89 -1.81 -6.66
N GLU A 104 -9.12 -2.27 -6.88
CA GLU A 104 -10.35 -1.48 -6.69
C GLU A 104 -10.49 -0.94 -5.26
N LEU A 105 -9.99 -1.68 -4.27
CA LEU A 105 -10.00 -1.27 -2.86
C LEU A 105 -9.05 -0.09 -2.59
N LEU A 106 -8.10 0.20 -3.49
CA LEU A 106 -7.22 1.37 -3.39
C LEU A 106 -8.01 2.68 -3.54
N LEU A 107 -9.13 2.68 -4.27
CA LEU A 107 -10.02 3.84 -4.42
C LEU A 107 -10.62 4.28 -3.07
N LEU A 108 -10.74 3.36 -2.12
CA LEU A 108 -11.26 3.64 -0.77
C LEU A 108 -10.13 3.84 0.24
N SER A 109 -9.14 2.95 0.24
CA SER A 109 -8.07 2.99 1.24
C SER A 109 -7.13 4.19 1.08
N VAL A 110 -6.82 4.62 -0.15
CA VAL A 110 -5.92 5.75 -0.39
C VAL A 110 -6.50 7.05 0.16
N PRO A 111 -7.74 7.47 -0.17
CA PRO A 111 -8.35 8.64 0.45
C PRO A 111 -8.44 8.54 1.98
N ALA A 112 -8.74 7.34 2.51
CA ALA A 112 -8.82 7.14 3.96
C ALA A 112 -7.44 7.34 4.64
N LEU A 113 -6.38 6.74 4.12
CA LEU A 113 -5.02 6.91 4.65
C LEU A 113 -4.51 8.33 4.48
N SER A 114 -4.81 8.99 3.35
CA SER A 114 -4.55 10.43 3.17
C SER A 114 -5.28 11.27 4.22
N ALA A 115 -6.57 10.99 4.48
CA ALA A 115 -7.36 11.69 5.48
C ALA A 115 -6.83 11.46 6.91
N TYR A 116 -6.31 10.26 7.20
CA TYR A 116 -5.65 9.96 8.47
C TYR A 116 -4.43 10.87 8.67
N LEU A 117 -3.48 10.85 7.73
CA LEU A 117 -2.26 11.65 7.82
C LEU A 117 -2.56 13.16 7.82
N TYR A 118 -3.55 13.59 7.04
CA TYR A 118 -3.99 14.98 7.06
C TYR A 118 -4.54 15.40 8.44
N ARG A 119 -5.43 14.61 9.04
CA ARG A 119 -5.98 14.91 10.37
C ARG A 119 -4.90 14.90 11.45
N ARG A 120 -3.94 13.97 11.34
CA ARG A 120 -2.77 13.91 12.21
C ARG A 120 -1.92 15.16 12.07
N HIS A 121 -1.65 15.62 10.84
CA HIS A 121 -0.94 16.87 10.57
C HIS A 121 -1.62 18.07 11.20
N VAL A 122 -2.92 18.24 10.99
CA VAL A 122 -3.68 19.38 11.51
C VAL A 122 -3.67 19.43 13.03
N ARG A 123 -3.76 18.28 13.72
CA ARG A 123 -3.88 18.23 15.18
C ARG A 123 -2.56 18.12 15.94
N LEU A 124 -1.55 17.50 15.34
CA LEU A 124 -0.24 17.25 15.97
C LEU A 124 0.92 18.02 15.32
N GLY A 125 0.63 18.82 14.28
CA GLY A 125 1.63 19.56 13.49
C GLY A 125 2.50 18.68 12.59
N ARG A 126 2.22 17.37 12.50
CA ARG A 126 3.01 16.38 11.77
C ARG A 126 2.09 15.34 11.13
N PRO A 127 2.28 15.00 9.84
CA PRO A 127 1.44 14.04 9.14
C PRO A 127 1.46 12.67 9.80
#